data_AF-A0A261KU70-F1
#
_entry.id   AF-A0A261KU70-F1
#
_cell.length_a   1.000
_cell.length_b   1.000
_cell.length_c   1.000
_cell.angle_alpha   90.00
_cell.angle_beta   90.00
_cell.angle_gamma   90.00
#
_symmetry.space_group_name_H-M   'P 1'
#
loop_
_entity.id
_entity.type
_entity.pdbx_description
1 polymer ?
#
loop_
_entity_poly.entity_id
_entity_poly.type
_entity_poly.pdbx_seq_one_letter_code
_entity_poly.pdbx_strand_id
1 'polypeptide(L)'
;MSKLVVALVATFVLLLLGTIFIPVPFAHAAMVLYCDGLDAGGNPYTATYVDGLFTQVRFDRSPDLPPVVSELTYDTVNEQGQPIYRGGYLGAADVVLIDLSGGNVQPGSEVSVAVDNNWNVERGICGV
;
A
#
# COMPACT_ATOMS: atom_id res chain seq x y z
N MET A 1 11.46 -38.97 -59.14
CA MET A 1 11.45 -38.10 -57.95
C MET A 1 10.16 -37.29 -57.96
N SER A 2 9.15 -37.79 -57.25
CA SER A 2 7.79 -37.25 -57.29
C SER A 2 7.70 -35.99 -56.43
N LYS A 3 7.36 -34.87 -57.06
CA LYS A 3 7.20 -33.53 -56.43
C LYS A 3 6.15 -33.51 -55.30
N LEU A 4 5.36 -34.58 -55.14
CA LEU A 4 4.37 -34.73 -54.08
C LEU A 4 4.95 -34.93 -52.68
N VAL A 5 6.13 -35.55 -52.53
CA VAL A 5 6.68 -35.87 -51.19
C VAL A 5 7.26 -34.64 -50.50
N VAL A 6 7.81 -33.70 -51.29
CA VAL A 6 8.43 -32.47 -50.76
C VAL A 6 7.38 -31.50 -50.19
N ALA A 7 6.16 -31.51 -50.75
CA ALA A 7 5.08 -30.65 -50.28
C ALA A 7 4.49 -31.11 -48.93
N LEU A 8 4.58 -32.40 -48.58
CA LEU A 8 3.95 -32.93 -47.37
C LEU A 8 4.85 -32.79 -46.12
N VAL A 9 6.18 -32.71 -46.31
CA VAL A 9 7.13 -32.49 -45.21
C VAL A 9 7.24 -30.98 -44.87
N ALA A 10 7.06 -30.10 -45.85
CA ALA A 10 7.16 -28.66 -45.65
C ALA A 10 6.02 -28.07 -44.79
N THR A 11 4.85 -28.71 -44.77
CA THR A 11 3.70 -28.22 -44.00
C THR A 11 3.74 -28.64 -42.53
N PHE A 12 4.52 -29.65 -42.15
CA PHE A 12 4.56 -30.15 -40.77
C PHE A 12 5.57 -29.40 -39.88
N VAL A 13 6.56 -28.73 -40.49
CA VAL A 13 7.61 -28.00 -39.74
C VAL A 13 7.18 -26.59 -39.34
N LEU A 14 6.16 -26.01 -39.98
CA LEU A 14 5.71 -24.64 -39.72
C LEU A 14 4.61 -24.49 -38.65
N LEU A 15 4.28 -25.54 -37.91
CA LEU A 15 3.26 -25.51 -36.85
C LEU A 15 3.84 -25.46 -35.42
N LEU A 16 5.17 -25.43 -35.25
CA LEU A 16 5.82 -25.49 -33.94
C LEU A 16 6.44 -24.16 -33.45
N LEU A 17 6.39 -23.09 -34.24
CA LEU A 17 6.97 -21.79 -33.86
C LEU A 17 5.93 -20.75 -33.40
N GLY A 18 4.66 -21.13 -33.34
CA GLY A 18 3.57 -20.27 -32.89
C GLY A 18 3.25 -20.42 -31.40
N THR A 19 4.25 -20.45 -30.51
CA THR A 19 3.97 -20.21 -29.09
C THR A 19 3.62 -18.74 -28.95
N ILE A 20 2.33 -18.45 -28.99
CA ILE A 20 1.74 -17.17 -28.64
C ILE A 20 2.25 -16.86 -27.22
N PHE A 21 3.21 -15.93 -27.10
CA PHE A 21 3.48 -15.25 -25.83
C PHE A 21 2.25 -14.39 -25.56
N ILE A 22 1.21 -14.99 -24.98
CA ILE A 22 0.12 -14.23 -24.38
C ILE A 22 0.79 -13.53 -23.20
N PRO A 23 0.85 -12.18 -23.15
CA PRO A 23 1.27 -11.52 -21.94
C PRO A 23 0.25 -11.90 -20.88
N VAL A 24 0.64 -12.81 -19.98
CA VAL A 24 -0.16 -13.12 -18.81
C VAL A 24 -0.21 -11.80 -18.05
N PRO A 25 -1.39 -11.18 -17.83
CA PRO A 25 -1.45 -10.05 -16.94
C PRO A 25 -1.04 -10.59 -15.57
N PHE A 26 0.14 -10.20 -15.10
CA PHE A 26 0.54 -10.45 -13.73
C PHE A 26 -0.40 -9.62 -12.85
N ALA A 27 -1.54 -10.19 -12.49
CA ALA A 27 -2.42 -9.62 -11.49
C ALA A 27 -1.65 -9.64 -10.17
N HIS A 28 -1.03 -8.52 -9.83
CA HIS A 28 -0.54 -8.31 -8.47
C HIS A 28 -1.76 -8.18 -7.58
N ALA A 29 -1.85 -9.06 -6.58
CA ALA A 29 -2.82 -8.86 -5.50
C ALA A 29 -2.43 -7.56 -4.79
N ALA A 30 -3.37 -6.61 -4.71
CA ALA A 30 -3.17 -5.37 -3.97
C ALA A 30 -2.84 -5.73 -2.51
N MET A 31 -1.67 -5.31 -2.04
CA MET A 31 -1.30 -5.54 -0.64
C MET A 31 -2.12 -4.63 0.25
N VAL A 32 -2.71 -5.18 1.29
CA VAL A 32 -3.41 -4.44 2.33
C VAL A 32 -2.73 -4.74 3.65
N LEU A 33 -2.32 -3.69 4.35
CA LEU A 33 -1.74 -3.79 5.69
C LEU A 33 -2.47 -2.84 6.64
N TYR A 34 -2.56 -3.25 7.90
CA TYR A 34 -3.11 -2.46 8.99
C TYR A 34 -2.00 -2.17 9.99
N CYS A 35 -1.82 -0.91 10.35
CA CYS A 35 -0.79 -0.48 11.28
C CYS A 35 -1.44 0.07 12.54
N ASP A 36 -1.31 -0.67 13.65
CA ASP A 36 -1.93 -0.31 14.92
C ASP A 36 -0.92 0.37 15.84
N GLY A 37 -1.36 1.41 16.56
CA GLY A 37 -0.56 2.14 17.53
C GLY A 37 -1.44 2.97 18.47
N LEU A 38 -0.82 3.86 19.27
CA LEU A 38 -1.53 4.82 20.12
C LEU A 38 -1.23 6.25 19.66
N ASP A 39 -2.22 7.14 19.74
CA ASP A 39 -2.04 8.58 19.52
C ASP A 39 -1.30 9.25 20.71
N ALA A 40 -0.96 10.53 20.59
CA ALA A 40 -0.27 11.26 21.66
C ALA A 40 -1.09 11.38 22.97
N GLY A 41 -2.40 11.09 22.92
CA GLY A 41 -3.30 11.02 24.07
C GLY A 41 -3.49 9.61 24.63
N GLY A 42 -2.80 8.60 24.07
CA GLY A 42 -2.91 7.20 24.47
C GLY A 42 -4.13 6.47 23.90
N ASN A 43 -4.85 7.05 22.92
CA ASN A 43 -5.97 6.37 22.28
C ASN A 43 -5.49 5.50 21.11
N PRO A 44 -6.04 4.29 20.93
CA PRO A 44 -5.67 3.45 19.80
C PRO A 44 -5.98 4.09 18.45
N TYR A 45 -5.13 3.83 17.47
CA TYR A 45 -5.43 4.10 16.07
C TYR A 45 -5.05 2.89 15.21
N THR A 46 -5.67 2.82 14.03
CA THR A 46 -5.30 1.92 12.94
C THR A 46 -5.10 2.74 11.68
N ALA A 47 -3.93 2.68 11.07
CA ALA A 47 -3.67 3.20 9.73
C ALA A 47 -3.82 2.09 8.68
N THR A 48 -4.36 2.41 7.50
CA THR A 48 -4.55 1.44 6.43
C THR A 48 -3.65 1.76 5.25
N TYR A 49 -2.85 0.77 4.85
CA TYR A 49 -2.01 0.81 3.68
C TYR A 49 -2.61 -0.06 2.58
N VAL A 50 -2.77 0.49 1.38
CA VAL A 50 -3.32 -0.19 0.21
C VAL A 50 -2.43 0.10 -0.98
N ASP A 51 -1.87 -0.95 -1.57
CA ASP A 51 -1.19 -0.92 -2.87
C ASP A 51 -0.16 0.22 -3.03
N GLY A 52 0.72 0.40 -2.03
CA GLY A 52 1.77 1.42 -2.11
C GLY A 52 1.53 2.68 -1.29
N LEU A 53 0.31 2.89 -0.80
CA LEU A 53 -0.08 4.16 -0.18
C LEU A 53 -0.86 3.97 1.12
N PHE A 54 -0.60 4.84 2.09
CA PHE A 54 -1.51 5.02 3.22
C PHE A 54 -2.74 5.80 2.78
N THR A 55 -3.91 5.24 3.05
CA THR A 55 -5.20 5.77 2.55
C THR A 55 -6.06 6.35 3.65
N GLN A 56 -5.97 5.82 4.88
CA GLN A 56 -6.70 6.36 6.02
C GLN A 56 -6.00 6.13 7.35
N VAL A 57 -6.39 6.89 8.36
CA VAL A 57 -6.23 6.56 9.78
C VAL A 57 -7.59 6.57 10.46
N ARG A 58 -7.89 5.52 11.22
CA ARG A 58 -9.04 5.44 12.13
C ARG A 58 -8.54 5.58 13.56
N PHE A 59 -9.03 6.58 14.28
CA PHE A 59 -8.76 6.79 15.69
C PHE A 59 -9.92 6.25 16.51
N ASP A 60 -9.62 5.34 17.43
CA ASP A 60 -10.55 4.96 18.48
C ASP A 60 -10.65 6.10 19.49
N ARG A 61 -11.83 6.20 20.10
CA ARG A 61 -12.12 7.19 21.12
C ARG A 61 -12.61 6.47 22.36
N SER A 62 -13.04 7.23 23.38
CA SER A 62 -13.76 6.67 24.51
C SER A 62 -14.86 5.72 24.01
N PRO A 63 -15.15 4.60 24.72
CA PRO A 63 -16.06 3.55 24.24
C PRO A 63 -17.45 4.04 23.82
N ASP A 64 -17.90 5.17 24.37
CA ASP A 64 -19.21 5.78 24.10
C ASP A 64 -19.23 6.70 22.87
N LEU A 65 -18.07 6.97 22.25
CA LEU A 65 -17.93 7.83 21.09
C LEU A 65 -17.60 7.02 19.84
N PRO A 66 -18.15 7.38 18.68
CA PRO A 66 -17.78 6.75 17.43
C PRO A 66 -16.30 7.04 17.10
N PRO A 67 -15.61 6.10 16.42
CA PRO A 67 -14.27 6.34 15.93
C PRO A 67 -14.26 7.46 14.89
N VAL A 68 -13.13 8.12 14.75
CA VAL A 68 -12.91 9.19 13.77
C VAL A 68 -12.02 8.65 12.67
N VAL A 69 -12.46 8.77 11.43
CA VAL A 69 -11.67 8.41 10.25
C VAL A 69 -11.13 9.67 9.60
N SER A 70 -9.84 9.65 9.29
CA SER A 70 -9.15 10.65 8.50
C SER A 70 -8.69 10.01 7.20
N GLU A 71 -9.22 10.49 6.08
CA GLU A 71 -8.71 10.14 4.75
C GLU A 71 -7.34 10.80 4.57
N LEU A 72 -6.37 10.01 4.12
CA LEU A 72 -5.01 10.46 3.92
C LEU A 72 -4.73 10.76 2.45
N THR A 73 -3.95 11.82 2.23
CA THR A 73 -3.37 12.16 0.93
C THR A 73 -1.85 12.21 1.08
N TYR A 74 -1.13 11.64 0.13
CA TYR A 74 0.32 11.77 0.06
C TYR A 74 0.70 13.26 -0.09
N ASP A 75 1.65 13.72 0.72
CA ASP A 75 2.12 15.10 0.72
C ASP A 75 3.53 15.21 0.12
N THR A 76 4.52 14.61 0.80
CA THR A 76 5.93 14.79 0.46
C THR A 76 6.80 13.69 1.03
N VAL A 77 8.12 13.76 0.82
CA VAL A 77 9.13 12.97 1.53
C VAL A 77 9.98 13.93 2.37
N ASN A 78 10.25 13.58 3.62
CA ASN A 78 11.12 14.39 4.49
C ASN A 78 12.61 14.20 4.16
N GLU A 79 13.47 14.97 4.85
CA GLU A 79 14.93 14.90 4.67
C GLU A 79 15.54 13.52 5.03
N GLN A 80 14.80 12.68 5.75
CA GLN A 80 15.19 11.33 6.15
C GLN A 80 14.74 10.28 5.13
N GLY A 81 14.12 10.69 4.01
CA GLY A 81 13.61 9.77 2.99
C GLY A 81 12.28 9.11 3.37
N GLN A 82 11.57 9.63 4.37
CA GLN A 82 10.31 9.06 4.85
C GLN A 82 9.11 9.75 4.18
N PRO A 83 8.23 9.00 3.50
CA PRO A 83 6.98 9.52 2.99
C PRO A 83 6.09 10.09 4.09
N ILE A 84 5.47 11.24 3.82
CA ILE A 84 4.51 11.93 4.68
C ILE A 84 3.15 11.93 3.99
N TYR A 85 2.12 11.60 4.76
CA TYR A 85 0.72 11.66 4.38
C TYR A 85 -0.02 12.60 5.32
N ARG A 86 -0.99 13.35 4.79
CA ARG A 86 -1.79 14.32 5.54
C ARG A 86 -3.28 14.04 5.40
N GLY A 87 -4.01 14.34 6.47
CA GLY A 87 -5.47 14.27 6.50
C GLY A 87 -6.03 15.26 7.53
N GLY A 88 -7.33 15.17 7.79
CA GLY A 88 -8.02 16.02 8.76
C GLY A 88 -8.60 15.23 9.92
N TYR A 89 -8.61 15.82 11.11
CA TYR A 89 -9.24 15.27 12.31
C TYR A 89 -10.38 16.19 12.76
N LEU A 90 -11.61 15.68 12.70
CA LEU A 90 -12.84 16.39 13.09
C LEU A 90 -13.03 17.79 12.45
N GLY A 91 -12.38 18.06 11.32
CA GLY A 91 -12.44 19.36 10.62
C GLY A 91 -11.77 20.52 11.37
N ALA A 92 -11.02 20.25 12.43
CA ALA A 92 -10.39 21.27 13.27
C ALA A 92 -8.87 21.11 13.40
N ALA A 93 -8.37 19.91 13.12
CA ALA A 93 -7.00 19.50 13.39
C ALA A 93 -6.39 18.76 12.20
N ASP A 94 -5.07 18.83 12.07
CA ASP A 94 -4.33 18.13 11.01
C ASP A 94 -3.88 16.74 11.48
N VAL A 95 -4.03 15.74 10.62
CA VAL A 95 -3.40 14.43 10.81
C VAL A 95 -2.15 14.36 9.96
N VAL A 96 -1.06 13.89 10.53
CA VAL A 96 0.19 13.60 9.82
C VAL A 96 0.58 12.15 10.09
N LEU A 97 0.74 11.37 9.03
CA LEU A 97 1.33 10.03 9.09
C LEU A 97 2.70 10.06 8.41
N ILE A 98 3.71 9.55 9.07
CA ILE A 98 5.05 9.32 8.52
C ILE A 98 5.26 7.82 8.40
N ASP A 99 5.62 7.37 7.19
CA ASP A 99 6.11 6.02 6.96
C ASP A 99 7.60 5.93 7.33
N LEU A 100 7.89 5.31 8.47
CA LEU A 100 9.26 5.19 8.97
C LEU A 100 10.09 4.14 8.21
N SER A 101 9.46 3.35 7.33
CA SER A 101 10.15 2.38 6.47
C SER A 101 10.70 2.97 5.17
N GLY A 102 10.42 4.25 4.88
CA GLY A 102 10.96 4.93 3.71
C GLY A 102 10.28 4.57 2.38
N GLY A 103 9.00 4.20 2.41
CA GLY A 103 8.20 3.86 1.23
C GLY A 103 8.16 2.37 0.90
N ASN A 104 8.86 1.52 1.66
CA ASN A 104 8.87 0.07 1.46
C ASN A 104 8.10 -0.63 2.59
N VAL A 105 6.80 -0.32 2.70
CA VAL A 105 5.94 -0.85 3.75
C VAL A 105 5.73 -2.36 3.56
N GLN A 106 5.99 -3.12 4.62
CA GLN A 106 5.84 -4.57 4.71
C GLN A 106 5.35 -4.93 6.13
N PRO A 107 4.89 -6.16 6.39
CA PRO A 107 4.64 -6.60 7.75
C PRO A 107 5.86 -6.36 8.65
N GLY A 108 5.65 -5.70 9.79
CA GLY A 108 6.68 -5.23 10.71
C GLY A 108 7.21 -3.81 10.45
N SER A 109 6.83 -3.17 9.33
CA SER A 109 7.13 -1.75 9.12
C SER A 109 6.49 -0.87 10.19
N GLU A 110 7.11 0.28 10.45
CA GLU A 110 6.65 1.20 11.48
C GLU A 110 6.11 2.49 10.88
N VAL A 111 5.13 3.08 11.55
CA VAL A 111 4.58 4.40 11.23
C VAL A 111 4.58 5.28 12.47
N SER A 112 4.62 6.59 12.27
CA SER A 112 4.29 7.58 13.30
C SER A 112 3.07 8.37 12.85
N VAL A 113 2.06 8.48 13.71
CA VAL A 113 0.82 9.22 13.43
C VAL A 113 0.62 10.29 14.48
N ALA A 114 0.46 11.54 14.05
CA ALA A 114 0.24 12.69 14.91
C ALA A 114 -1.05 13.42 14.54
N VAL A 115 -1.69 14.02 15.55
CA VAL A 115 -2.78 15.00 15.38
C VAL A 115 -2.25 16.37 15.85
N ASP A 116 -2.58 17.44 15.12
CA ASP A 116 -2.14 18.82 15.40
C ASP A 116 -0.63 19.03 15.45
N ASN A 117 0.12 18.27 14.64
CA ASN A 117 1.59 18.28 14.60
C ASN A 117 2.24 17.97 15.96
N ASN A 118 1.50 17.39 16.89
CA ASN A 118 2.08 16.90 18.13
C ASN A 118 2.74 15.56 17.83
N TRP A 119 4.00 15.63 17.38
CA TRP A 119 4.77 14.48 16.92
C TRP A 119 4.68 13.37 17.94
N ASN A 120 4.06 12.29 17.51
CA ASN A 120 3.77 11.20 18.39
C ASN A 120 5.05 10.40 18.60
N VAL A 121 5.45 10.28 19.87
CA VAL A 121 6.65 9.53 20.26
C VAL A 121 6.40 8.03 20.08
N GLU A 122 5.13 7.62 20.11
CA GLU A 122 4.71 6.24 19.94
C GLU A 122 4.58 5.84 18.47
N ARG A 123 4.97 4.59 18.18
CA ARG A 123 5.02 4.03 16.83
C ARG A 123 3.90 3.01 16.65
N GLY A 124 3.30 3.00 15.47
CA GLY A 124 2.42 1.93 15.03
C GLY A 124 3.19 0.87 14.26
N ILE A 125 2.77 -0.40 14.36
CA ILE A 125 3.41 -1.52 13.66
C ILE A 125 2.44 -2.10 12.65
N CYS A 126 2.89 -2.24 11.40
CA CYS A 126 2.10 -2.76 10.30
C CYS A 126 2.04 -4.30 10.29
N GLY A 127 0.87 -4.85 10.03
CA GLY A 127 0.59 -6.28 9.90
C GLY A 127 -0.49 -6.56 8.85
N VAL A 128 -0.79 -7.84 8.67
CA VAL A 128 -1.86 -8.35 7.77
C VAL A 128 -3.18 -8.53 8.51
#